data_AF-A0A2M8L489-F1
#
_entry.id   AF-A0A2M8L489-F1
#
_cell.length_a   1.000
_cell.length_b   1.000
_cell.length_c   1.000
_cell.angle_alpha   90.00
_cell.angle_beta   90.00
_cell.angle_gamma   90.00
#
_symmetry.space_group_name_H-M   'P 1'
#
loop_
_entity.id
_entity.type
_entity.pdbx_description
1 polymer ?
#
loop_
_entity_poly.entity_id
_entity_poly.type
_entity_poly.pdbx_seq_one_letter_code
_entity_poly.pdbx_strand_id
1 'polypeptide(L)'
;RIRYRIDGILHEKLILPKNVHEALVSRIKILSGMKIDEKRIPQDGRFNFRSDGDEVDLRVSSLPTVYGEKIVMRLLKKSGGIPTLPDLGLRGKALANLEDAILRPHGIIIVCGPTGSGKTTTLYSVLSKINTTRVNIITLEDPVEYQIPGVNQVQVNPQAGLTFASGLRSFLRQDPNIILVGEIRDTETADLAIQASLTGHLV
;
A
#
# COMPACT_ATOMS: atom_id res chain seq x y z
N ARG A 1 -21.13 4.01 -20.83
CA ARG A 1 -21.71 3.26 -19.68
C ARG A 1 -20.74 3.27 -18.50
N ILE A 2 -21.27 3.21 -17.28
CA ILE A 2 -20.55 3.19 -16.00
C ILE A 2 -20.98 1.93 -15.25
N ARG A 3 -20.00 1.20 -14.71
CA ARG A 3 -20.21 -0.04 -13.96
C ARG A 3 -19.46 0.00 -12.65
N TYR A 4 -20.04 -0.57 -11.59
CA TYR A 4 -19.37 -0.77 -10.30
C TYR A 4 -19.03 -2.24 -10.13
N ARG A 5 -17.90 -2.52 -9.48
CA ARG A 5 -17.59 -3.87 -9.03
C ARG A 5 -18.00 -3.99 -7.56
N ILE A 6 -18.95 -4.85 -7.27
CA ILE A 6 -19.46 -5.11 -5.91
C ILE A 6 -19.31 -6.62 -5.70
N ASP A 7 -18.61 -7.02 -4.63
CA ASP A 7 -18.33 -8.43 -4.32
C ASP A 7 -17.75 -9.22 -5.51
N GLY A 8 -16.85 -8.57 -6.25
CA GLY A 8 -16.19 -9.16 -7.42
C GLY A 8 -17.00 -9.08 -8.71
N ILE A 9 -18.30 -8.78 -8.68
CA ILE A 9 -19.20 -8.80 -9.83
C ILE A 9 -19.43 -7.39 -10.39
N LEU A 10 -19.47 -7.24 -11.72
CA LEU A 10 -19.73 -5.95 -12.36
C LEU A 10 -21.23 -5.70 -12.53
N HIS A 11 -21.71 -4.60 -11.96
CA HIS A 11 -23.08 -4.13 -12.08
C HIS A 11 -23.11 -2.86 -12.93
N GLU A 12 -23.94 -2.84 -13.97
CA GLU A 12 -24.23 -1.61 -14.70
C GLU A 12 -25.08 -0.68 -13.84
N LYS A 13 -24.67 0.59 -13.76
CA LYS A 13 -25.28 1.58 -12.87
C LYS A 13 -25.81 2.79 -13.61
N LEU A 14 -25.09 3.22 -14.64
CA LEU A 14 -25.48 4.41 -15.39
C LEU A 14 -25.05 4.28 -16.86
N ILE A 15 -25.93 4.67 -17.76
CA ILE A 15 -25.60 4.90 -19.16
C ILE A 15 -25.66 6.40 -19.36
N LEU A 16 -24.54 6.98 -19.75
CA LEU A 16 -24.43 8.39 -20.07
C LEU A 16 -24.37 8.58 -21.60
N PRO A 17 -24.93 9.67 -22.12
CA PRO A 17 -24.77 10.08 -23.51
C PRO A 17 -23.29 10.19 -23.92
N LYS A 18 -22.96 9.91 -25.18
CA LYS A 18 -21.55 9.92 -25.64
C LYS A 18 -20.91 11.32 -25.58
N ASN A 19 -21.69 12.39 -25.76
CA ASN A 19 -21.19 13.76 -25.76
C ASN A 19 -20.61 14.23 -24.40
N VAL A 20 -20.99 13.59 -23.28
CA VAL A 20 -20.42 13.93 -21.96
C VAL A 20 -19.10 13.19 -21.66
N HIS A 21 -18.70 12.25 -22.50
CA HIS A 21 -17.54 11.39 -22.26
C HIS A 21 -16.24 12.18 -22.11
N GLU A 22 -15.92 13.08 -23.05
CA GLU A 22 -14.68 13.86 -23.00
C GLU A 22 -14.62 14.78 -21.78
N ALA A 23 -15.75 15.41 -21.42
CA ALA A 23 -15.85 16.27 -20.25
C ALA A 23 -15.58 15.49 -18.95
N LEU A 24 -16.12 14.28 -18.83
CA LEU A 24 -15.89 13.41 -17.68
C LEU A 24 -14.43 12.95 -17.58
N VAL A 25 -13.85 12.50 -18.69
CA VAL A 25 -12.44 12.09 -18.73
C VAL A 25 -11.53 13.26 -18.33
N SER A 26 -11.76 14.45 -18.89
CA SER A 26 -11.00 15.65 -18.55
C SER A 26 -11.10 16.00 -17.07
N ARG A 27 -12.32 15.99 -16.50
CA ARG A 27 -12.52 16.27 -15.07
C ARG A 27 -11.78 15.27 -14.18
N ILE A 28 -11.83 13.98 -14.51
CA ILE A 28 -11.14 12.94 -13.73
C ILE A 28 -9.62 13.08 -13.85
N LYS A 29 -9.10 13.38 -15.05
CA LYS A 29 -7.67 13.63 -15.26
C LYS A 29 -7.16 14.82 -14.44
N ILE A 30 -7.91 15.92 -14.41
CA ILE A 30 -7.60 17.10 -13.57
C ILE A 30 -7.49 16.70 -12.10
N LEU A 31 -8.51 16.01 -11.58
CA LEU A 31 -8.53 15.58 -10.17
C LEU A 31 -7.32 14.68 -9.84
N SER A 32 -6.90 13.85 -10.79
CA SER A 32 -5.86 12.84 -10.60
C SER A 32 -4.44 13.30 -10.99
N GLY A 33 -4.26 14.56 -11.39
CA GLY A 33 -2.95 15.09 -11.83
C GLY A 33 -2.44 14.54 -13.17
N MET A 34 -3.33 14.03 -14.03
CA MET A 34 -2.98 13.48 -15.34
C MET A 34 -2.95 14.55 -16.43
N LYS A 35 -2.20 14.30 -17.51
CA LYS A 35 -2.15 15.17 -18.70
C LYS A 35 -3.43 15.02 -19.52
N ILE A 36 -4.17 16.11 -19.70
CA ILE A 36 -5.48 16.13 -20.38
C ILE A 36 -5.32 16.05 -21.90
N ASP A 37 -4.27 16.68 -22.41
CA ASP A 37 -3.87 16.74 -23.81
C ASP A 37 -3.34 15.39 -24.33
N GLU A 38 -2.72 14.60 -23.45
CA GLU A 38 -2.27 13.25 -23.79
C GLU A 38 -3.42 12.23 -23.70
N LYS A 39 -3.82 11.67 -24.83
CA LYS A 39 -4.93 10.69 -24.95
C LYS A 39 -4.50 9.38 -25.61
N ARG A 40 -3.23 9.21 -25.96
CA ARG A 40 -2.70 8.10 -26.79
C ARG A 40 -1.97 7.04 -25.98
N ILE A 41 -1.56 7.35 -24.75
CA ILE A 41 -0.91 6.43 -23.83
C ILE A 41 -1.73 6.24 -22.56
N PRO A 42 -1.59 5.09 -21.87
CA PRO A 42 -2.16 4.91 -20.53
C PRO A 42 -1.57 5.93 -19.54
N GLN A 43 -2.38 6.33 -18.56
CA GLN A 43 -1.95 7.23 -17.48
C GLN A 43 -2.53 6.76 -16.15
N ASP A 44 -1.74 6.87 -15.09
CA ASP A 44 -2.15 6.55 -13.74
C ASP A 44 -2.02 7.78 -12.85
N GLY A 45 -2.91 7.89 -11.87
CA GLY A 45 -3.01 9.04 -10.99
C GLY A 45 -3.77 8.69 -9.72
N ARG A 46 -3.79 9.62 -8.77
CA ARG A 46 -4.49 9.43 -7.50
C ARG A 46 -5.08 10.74 -7.01
N PHE A 47 -6.19 10.66 -6.29
CA PHE A 47 -6.75 11.81 -5.59
C PHE A 47 -7.57 11.38 -4.38
N ASN A 48 -7.62 12.24 -3.36
CA ASN A 48 -8.47 12.03 -2.20
C ASN A 48 -9.86 12.62 -2.44
N PHE A 49 -10.90 11.88 -2.07
CA PHE A 49 -12.27 12.35 -2.07
C PHE A 49 -12.83 12.26 -0.66
N ARG A 50 -13.46 13.35 -0.19
CA ARG A 50 -14.12 13.40 1.12
C ARG A 50 -15.62 13.49 0.90
N SER A 51 -16.38 12.59 1.54
CA SER A 51 -17.84 12.61 1.57
C SER A 51 -18.31 12.17 2.95
N ASP A 52 -19.25 12.91 3.54
CA ASP A 52 -19.93 12.53 4.79
C ASP A 52 -19.01 12.12 5.96
N GLY A 53 -17.83 12.75 6.05
CA GLY A 53 -16.83 12.48 7.09
C GLY A 53 -15.85 11.36 6.75
N ASP A 54 -16.13 10.56 5.72
CA ASP A 54 -15.23 9.53 5.22
C ASP A 54 -14.28 10.10 4.17
N GLU A 55 -12.99 9.83 4.35
CA GLU A 55 -11.97 10.08 3.32
C GLU A 55 -11.70 8.78 2.54
N VAL A 56 -11.72 8.87 1.23
CA VAL A 56 -11.45 7.75 0.31
C VAL A 56 -10.29 8.17 -0.58
N ASP A 57 -9.24 7.36 -0.63
CA ASP A 57 -8.19 7.49 -1.64
C ASP A 57 -8.68 6.81 -2.93
N LEU A 58 -8.61 7.50 -4.06
CA LEU A 58 -8.95 6.95 -5.36
C LEU A 58 -7.69 6.78 -6.18
N ARG A 59 -7.40 5.54 -6.57
CA ARG A 59 -6.43 5.26 -7.63
C ARG A 59 -7.15 5.24 -8.97
N VAL A 60 -6.65 6.01 -9.92
CA VAL A 60 -7.29 6.23 -11.21
C VAL A 60 -6.36 5.78 -12.31
N SER A 61 -6.88 5.03 -13.28
CA SER A 61 -6.18 4.61 -14.48
C SER A 61 -6.97 5.01 -15.71
N SER A 62 -6.32 5.69 -16.65
CA SER A 62 -6.83 6.01 -17.99
C SER A 62 -6.18 5.10 -19.01
N LEU A 63 -7.00 4.54 -19.90
CA LEU A 63 -6.57 3.65 -20.98
C LEU A 63 -7.21 4.07 -22.31
N PRO A 64 -6.44 4.43 -23.35
CA PRO A 64 -6.98 4.68 -24.68
C PRO A 64 -7.69 3.44 -25.24
N THR A 65 -8.87 3.61 -25.83
CA THR A 65 -9.60 2.56 -26.54
C THR A 65 -10.10 3.06 -27.89
N VAL A 66 -10.60 2.15 -28.73
CA VAL A 66 -11.16 2.48 -30.06
C VAL A 66 -12.32 3.49 -30.01
N TYR A 67 -12.99 3.65 -28.87
CA TYR A 67 -14.13 4.57 -28.71
C TYR A 67 -13.84 5.77 -27.79
N GLY A 68 -12.56 6.04 -27.50
CA GLY A 68 -12.11 7.04 -26.53
C GLY A 68 -11.49 6.41 -25.28
N GLU A 69 -11.14 7.24 -24.29
CA GLU A 69 -10.49 6.75 -23.09
C GLU A 69 -11.44 6.00 -22.15
N LYS A 70 -10.98 4.85 -21.63
CA LYS A 70 -11.60 4.11 -20.55
C LYS A 70 -10.94 4.53 -19.24
N ILE A 71 -11.76 4.97 -18.30
CA ILE A 71 -11.33 5.26 -16.93
C ILE A 71 -11.71 4.09 -16.01
N VAL A 72 -10.79 3.74 -15.11
CA VAL A 72 -11.04 2.87 -13.95
C VAL A 72 -10.67 3.65 -12.70
N MET A 73 -11.58 3.69 -11.73
CA MET A 73 -11.31 4.22 -10.40
C MET A 73 -11.42 3.09 -9.38
N ARG A 74 -10.37 2.91 -8.56
CA ARG A 74 -10.35 2.00 -7.42
C ARG A 74 -10.48 2.84 -6.15
N LEU A 75 -11.56 2.61 -5.42
CA LEU A 75 -11.82 3.26 -4.14
C LEU A 75 -11.09 2.47 -3.05
N LEU A 76 -10.24 3.17 -2.31
CA LEU A 76 -9.57 2.67 -1.12
C LEU A 76 -10.13 3.49 0.05
N LYS A 77 -11.06 2.89 0.80
CA LYS A 77 -11.57 3.53 2.02
C LYS A 77 -10.39 3.79 2.95
N LYS A 78 -10.24 5.02 3.44
CA LYS A 78 -9.30 5.33 4.53
C LYS A 78 -9.86 4.98 5.92
N SER A 79 -11.04 4.35 5.99
CA SER A 79 -11.80 4.17 7.23
C SER A 79 -11.54 2.83 7.91
N GLY A 80 -11.18 2.88 9.19
CA GLY A 80 -11.15 1.74 10.11
C GLY A 80 -10.04 1.81 11.17
N GLY A 81 -9.05 2.67 10.98
CA GLY A 81 -7.80 2.56 11.71
C GLY A 81 -7.08 1.25 11.36
N ILE A 82 -5.92 1.04 11.97
CA ILE A 82 -5.23 -0.24 11.89
C ILE A 82 -5.97 -1.20 12.82
N PRO A 83 -6.50 -2.34 12.33
CA PRO A 83 -7.17 -3.31 13.19
C PRO A 83 -6.19 -3.85 14.24
N THR A 84 -6.70 -4.26 15.40
CA THR A 84 -5.86 -4.97 16.36
C THR A 84 -5.60 -6.40 15.91
N LEU A 85 -4.56 -7.06 16.43
CA LEU A 85 -4.28 -8.46 16.07
C LEU A 85 -5.48 -9.41 16.31
N PRO A 86 -6.27 -9.28 17.40
CA PRO A 86 -7.53 -10.02 17.55
C PRO A 86 -8.58 -9.74 16.47
N ASP A 87 -8.69 -8.50 15.99
CA ASP A 87 -9.66 -8.10 14.96
C ASP A 87 -9.34 -8.75 13.59
N LEU A 88 -8.08 -9.13 13.37
CA LEU A 88 -7.66 -9.91 12.19
C LEU A 88 -8.17 -11.36 12.22
N GLY A 89 -8.78 -11.81 13.32
CA GLY A 89 -9.24 -13.18 13.50
C GLY A 89 -8.21 -14.13 14.12
N LEU A 90 -7.05 -13.62 14.55
CA LEU A 90 -6.06 -14.42 15.30
C LEU A 90 -6.57 -14.69 16.71
N ARG A 91 -6.52 -15.96 17.14
CA ARG A 91 -7.06 -16.40 18.44
C ARG A 91 -6.18 -17.46 19.08
N GLY A 92 -6.31 -17.57 20.41
CA GLY A 92 -5.66 -18.62 21.21
C GLY A 92 -4.15 -18.69 20.98
N LYS A 93 -3.64 -19.91 20.75
CA LYS A 93 -2.20 -20.16 20.57
C LYS A 93 -1.58 -19.40 19.39
N ALA A 94 -2.31 -19.20 18.30
CA ALA A 94 -1.78 -18.50 17.13
C ALA A 94 -1.51 -17.03 17.44
N LEU A 95 -2.43 -16.37 18.15
CA LEU A 95 -2.25 -14.99 18.61
C LEU A 95 -1.08 -14.91 19.60
N ALA A 96 -1.06 -15.79 20.62
CA ALA A 96 0.00 -15.79 21.63
C ALA A 96 1.40 -16.01 21.03
N ASN A 97 1.54 -16.92 20.07
CA ASN A 97 2.80 -17.17 19.38
C ASN A 97 3.26 -15.96 18.56
N LEU A 98 2.33 -15.28 17.88
CA LEU A 98 2.66 -14.06 17.15
C LEU A 98 3.08 -12.94 18.11
N GLU A 99 2.35 -12.76 19.21
CA GLU A 99 2.66 -11.75 20.23
C GLU A 99 4.03 -11.99 20.88
N ASP A 100 4.42 -13.24 21.13
CA ASP A 100 5.78 -13.58 21.57
C ASP A 100 6.82 -13.25 20.49
N ALA A 101 6.56 -13.65 19.24
CA ALA A 101 7.51 -13.47 18.14
C ALA A 101 7.82 -11.99 17.84
N ILE A 102 6.80 -11.11 17.84
CA ILE A 102 6.96 -9.68 17.52
C ILE A 102 7.64 -8.88 18.65
N LEU A 103 7.73 -9.44 19.86
CA LEU A 103 8.42 -8.82 20.99
C LEU A 103 9.89 -9.24 21.11
N ARG A 104 10.36 -10.12 20.21
CA ARG A 104 11.78 -10.51 20.18
C ARG A 104 12.64 -9.31 19.78
N PRO A 105 13.83 -9.15 20.36
CA PRO A 105 14.70 -8.01 20.09
C PRO A 105 15.21 -8.00 18.65
N HIS A 106 15.36 -9.17 18.03
CA HIS A 106 15.81 -9.34 16.66
C HIS A 106 15.33 -10.67 16.07
N GLY A 107 15.38 -10.79 14.75
CA GLY A 107 14.91 -11.95 14.01
C GLY A 107 14.12 -11.53 12.77
N ILE A 108 13.64 -12.50 12.01
CA ILE A 108 12.86 -12.25 10.79
C ILE A 108 11.47 -12.89 10.89
N ILE A 109 10.43 -12.12 10.59
CA ILE A 109 9.04 -12.57 10.54
C ILE A 109 8.55 -12.44 9.10
N ILE A 110 8.21 -13.58 8.49
CA ILE A 110 7.75 -13.61 7.10
C ILE A 110 6.23 -13.76 7.04
N VAL A 111 5.56 -12.81 6.37
CA VAL A 111 4.12 -12.87 6.10
C VAL A 111 3.89 -13.19 4.62
N CYS A 112 3.44 -14.41 4.34
CA CYS A 112 3.19 -14.91 2.98
C CYS A 112 1.70 -14.93 2.62
N GLY A 113 1.40 -14.81 1.33
CA GLY A 113 0.05 -14.94 0.78
C GLY A 113 -0.14 -14.23 -0.55
N PRO A 114 -1.18 -14.57 -1.33
CA PRO A 114 -1.46 -13.92 -2.60
C PRO A 114 -1.87 -12.44 -2.43
N THR A 115 -1.99 -11.71 -3.54
CA THR A 115 -2.52 -10.34 -3.52
C THR A 115 -3.94 -10.32 -2.92
N GLY A 116 -4.20 -9.37 -2.03
CA GLY A 116 -5.51 -9.24 -1.36
C GLY A 116 -5.73 -10.17 -0.16
N SER A 117 -4.74 -10.95 0.27
CA SER A 117 -4.85 -11.83 1.45
C SER A 117 -4.68 -11.14 2.81
N GLY A 118 -4.62 -9.80 2.85
CA GLY A 118 -4.49 -9.03 4.08
C GLY A 118 -3.07 -8.85 4.64
N LYS A 119 -2.00 -9.19 3.89
CA LYS A 119 -0.60 -9.08 4.36
C LYS A 119 -0.24 -7.72 4.94
N THR A 120 -0.47 -6.65 4.17
CA THR A 120 -0.19 -5.27 4.59
C THR A 120 -0.97 -4.91 5.85
N THR A 121 -2.25 -5.29 5.92
CA THR A 121 -3.09 -5.08 7.10
C THR A 121 -2.50 -5.78 8.33
N THR A 122 -2.08 -7.05 8.19
CA THR A 122 -1.45 -7.80 9.28
C THR A 122 -0.13 -7.16 9.74
N LEU A 123 0.76 -6.82 8.79
CA LEU A 123 2.06 -6.21 9.11
C LEU A 123 1.90 -4.88 9.83
N TYR A 124 0.98 -4.03 9.38
CA TYR A 124 0.72 -2.76 10.02
C TYR A 124 0.05 -2.91 11.39
N SER A 125 -0.77 -3.94 11.60
CA SER A 125 -1.33 -4.28 12.91
C SER A 125 -0.23 -4.70 13.90
N VAL A 126 0.76 -5.46 13.41
CA VAL A 126 1.97 -5.79 14.18
C VAL A 126 2.75 -4.52 14.51
N LEU A 127 3.07 -3.68 13.52
CA LEU A 127 3.80 -2.43 13.73
C LEU A 127 3.08 -1.53 14.73
N SER A 128 1.78 -1.32 14.57
CA SER A 128 0.95 -0.52 15.48
C SER A 128 1.03 -1.01 16.93
N LYS A 129 1.08 -2.33 17.15
CA LYS A 129 1.19 -2.92 18.49
C LYS A 129 2.56 -2.69 19.14
N ILE A 130 3.64 -2.67 18.35
CA ILE A 130 5.02 -2.51 18.85
C ILE A 130 5.55 -1.08 18.71
N ASN A 131 4.76 -0.18 18.13
CA ASN A 131 5.08 1.24 17.94
C ASN A 131 5.10 1.97 19.27
N THR A 132 6.29 2.20 19.79
CA THR A 132 6.52 2.98 21.02
C THR A 132 7.63 3.99 20.77
N THR A 133 7.67 5.06 21.56
CA THR A 133 8.71 6.10 21.46
C THR A 133 10.14 5.61 21.75
N ARG A 134 10.29 4.35 22.20
CA ARG A 134 11.57 3.73 22.57
C ARG A 134 12.22 2.97 21.42
N VAL A 135 11.51 2.78 20.31
CA VAL A 135 11.99 2.01 19.17
C VAL A 135 11.92 2.85 17.90
N ASN A 136 12.97 2.76 17.08
CA ASN A 136 13.00 3.32 15.74
C ASN A 136 12.44 2.30 14.74
N ILE A 137 11.28 2.60 14.17
CA ILE A 137 10.63 1.78 13.15
C ILE A 137 10.79 2.45 11.80
N ILE A 138 11.36 1.73 10.83
CA ILE A 138 11.52 2.21 9.46
C ILE A 138 10.91 1.19 8.48
N THR A 139 10.14 1.65 7.49
CA THR A 139 9.52 0.77 6.48
C THR A 139 9.97 1.15 5.07
N LEU A 140 10.06 0.16 4.19
CA LEU A 140 10.29 0.35 2.76
C LEU A 140 9.17 -0.34 1.98
N GLU A 141 8.40 0.42 1.20
CA GLU A 141 7.11 -0.03 0.66
C GLU A 141 6.89 0.42 -0.80
N ASP A 142 6.08 -0.32 -1.57
CA ASP A 142 5.75 0.01 -2.97
C ASP A 142 4.25 -0.25 -3.28
N PRO A 143 3.36 0.74 -3.14
CA PRO A 143 3.55 2.03 -2.47
C PRO A 143 3.28 1.94 -0.95
N VAL A 144 3.48 3.06 -0.24
CA VAL A 144 2.94 3.20 1.12
C VAL A 144 1.41 3.33 1.01
N GLU A 145 0.68 2.38 1.61
CA GLU A 145 -0.78 2.33 1.50
C GLU A 145 -1.46 3.36 2.40
N TYR A 146 -0.93 3.58 3.61
CA TYR A 146 -1.41 4.59 4.55
C TYR A 146 -0.31 4.97 5.55
N GLN A 147 -0.47 6.14 6.16
CA GLN A 147 0.50 6.69 7.09
C GLN A 147 0.26 6.17 8.51
N ILE A 148 1.30 5.63 9.14
CA ILE A 148 1.30 5.21 10.55
C ILE A 148 2.04 6.29 11.36
N PRO A 149 1.36 7.00 12.27
CA PRO A 149 2.02 7.97 13.14
C PRO A 149 3.16 7.33 13.95
N GLY A 150 4.33 7.98 13.97
CA GLY A 150 5.50 7.48 14.71
C GLY A 150 6.39 6.48 13.96
N VAL A 151 6.02 6.09 12.73
CA VAL A 151 6.81 5.19 11.89
C VAL A 151 7.44 5.96 10.73
N ASN A 152 8.71 5.71 10.45
CA ASN A 152 9.43 6.31 9.32
C ASN A 152 9.17 5.51 8.03
N GLN A 153 8.14 5.87 7.28
CA GLN A 153 7.76 5.12 6.07
C GLN A 153 8.42 5.69 4.81
N VAL A 154 9.11 4.83 4.06
CA VAL A 154 9.79 5.17 2.82
C VAL A 154 9.13 4.45 1.66
N GLN A 155 8.72 5.21 0.64
CA GLN A 155 8.20 4.64 -0.59
C GLN A 155 9.34 4.42 -1.59
N VAL A 156 9.37 3.24 -2.20
CA VAL A 156 10.27 2.92 -3.32
C VAL A 156 10.07 3.94 -4.45
N ASN A 157 11.18 4.37 -5.05
CA ASN A 157 11.19 5.31 -6.17
C ASN A 157 12.18 4.84 -7.24
N PRO A 158 11.75 3.96 -8.16
CA PRO A 158 12.64 3.42 -9.19
C PRO A 158 13.22 4.49 -10.11
N GLN A 159 12.48 5.58 -10.36
CA GLN A 159 12.95 6.69 -11.21
C GLN A 159 14.13 7.45 -10.59
N ALA A 160 14.19 7.50 -9.25
CA ALA A 160 15.29 8.10 -8.50
C ALA A 160 16.38 7.07 -8.10
N GLY A 161 16.24 5.79 -8.48
CA GLY A 161 17.17 4.73 -8.10
C GLY A 161 16.98 4.19 -6.67
N LEU A 162 15.89 4.57 -5.97
CA LEU A 162 15.55 4.02 -4.66
C LEU A 162 14.75 2.73 -4.85
N THR A 163 15.41 1.58 -4.68
CA THR A 163 14.85 0.22 -4.78
C THR A 163 14.74 -0.41 -3.39
N PHE A 164 14.14 -1.60 -3.27
CA PHE A 164 14.12 -2.36 -2.01
C PHE A 164 15.52 -2.59 -1.46
N ALA A 165 16.43 -3.11 -2.29
CA ALA A 165 17.80 -3.37 -1.87
C ALA A 165 18.60 -2.10 -1.55
N SER A 166 18.48 -1.01 -2.34
CA SER A 166 19.22 0.22 -2.06
C SER A 166 18.69 0.96 -0.82
N GLY A 167 17.37 0.92 -0.59
CA GLY A 167 16.75 1.43 0.62
C GLY A 167 17.17 0.63 1.87
N LEU A 168 17.10 -0.71 1.80
CA LEU A 168 17.45 -1.57 2.94
C LEU A 168 18.93 -1.44 3.34
N ARG A 169 19.85 -1.34 2.37
CA ARG A 169 21.26 -0.99 2.66
C ARG A 169 21.41 0.32 3.39
N SER A 170 20.53 1.28 3.13
CA SER A 170 20.59 2.60 3.76
C SER A 170 20.01 2.55 5.17
N PHE A 171 18.98 1.75 5.41
CA PHE A 171 18.36 1.59 6.73
C PHE A 171 19.34 1.07 7.78
N LEU A 172 20.29 0.20 7.42
CA LEU A 172 21.34 -0.26 8.34
C LEU A 172 22.24 0.86 8.89
N ARG A 173 22.19 2.07 8.31
CA ARG A 173 22.89 3.28 8.79
C ARG A 173 21.94 4.30 9.40
N GLN A 174 20.71 3.91 9.72
CA GLN A 174 19.68 4.78 10.30
C GLN A 174 19.33 4.41 11.73
N ASP A 175 20.15 3.56 12.37
CA ASP A 175 19.92 3.07 13.75
C ASP A 175 18.49 2.52 13.97
N PRO A 176 17.97 1.62 13.11
CA PRO A 176 16.64 1.06 13.29
C PRO A 176 16.63 0.04 14.42
N ASN A 177 15.47 -0.16 15.05
CA ASN A 177 15.22 -1.36 15.85
C ASN A 177 14.35 -2.35 15.07
N ILE A 178 13.39 -1.84 14.31
CA ILE A 178 12.43 -2.62 13.53
C ILE A 178 12.45 -2.13 12.09
N ILE A 179 12.57 -3.07 11.15
CA ILE A 179 12.59 -2.80 9.71
C ILE A 179 11.45 -3.57 9.05
N LEU A 180 10.49 -2.88 8.42
CA LEU A 180 9.53 -3.53 7.54
C LEU A 180 10.02 -3.48 6.09
N VAL A 181 10.18 -4.65 5.47
CA VAL A 181 10.42 -4.77 4.03
C VAL A 181 9.11 -5.18 3.36
N GLY A 182 8.53 -4.27 2.57
CA GLY A 182 7.19 -4.46 1.99
C GLY A 182 7.05 -5.70 1.13
N GLU A 183 8.12 -6.09 0.45
CA GLU A 183 8.22 -7.35 -0.28
C GLU A 183 9.67 -7.74 -0.57
N ILE A 184 9.90 -9.04 -0.72
CA ILE A 184 11.20 -9.62 -1.08
C ILE A 184 11.02 -10.38 -2.39
N ARG A 185 11.44 -9.76 -3.50
CA ARG A 185 11.27 -10.32 -4.87
C ARG A 185 12.56 -10.84 -5.48
N ASP A 186 13.69 -10.38 -4.98
CA ASP A 186 15.02 -10.68 -5.50
C ASP A 186 15.96 -11.18 -4.38
N THR A 187 17.03 -11.85 -4.80
CA THR A 187 18.00 -12.46 -3.89
C THR A 187 18.76 -11.42 -3.08
N GLU A 188 19.04 -10.26 -3.65
CA GLU A 188 19.79 -9.21 -2.97
C GLU A 188 19.00 -8.63 -1.78
N THR A 189 17.71 -8.35 -1.98
CA THR A 189 16.80 -7.91 -0.90
C THR A 189 16.65 -8.99 0.16
N ALA A 190 16.59 -10.27 -0.24
CA ALA A 190 16.50 -11.39 0.69
C ALA A 190 17.76 -11.51 1.57
N ASP A 191 18.94 -11.46 0.97
CA ASP A 191 20.23 -11.53 1.66
C ASP A 191 20.39 -10.37 2.65
N LEU A 192 20.03 -9.16 2.24
CA LEU A 192 20.07 -7.97 3.09
C LEU A 192 19.07 -8.05 4.26
N ALA A 193 17.86 -8.58 4.04
CA ALA A 193 16.87 -8.75 5.09
C ALA A 193 17.33 -9.79 6.14
N ILE A 194 17.93 -10.89 5.67
CA ILE A 194 18.53 -11.89 6.56
C ILE A 194 19.69 -11.28 7.34
N GLN A 195 20.60 -10.56 6.68
CA GLN A 195 21.71 -9.88 7.36
C GLN A 195 21.23 -8.88 8.41
N ALA A 196 20.21 -8.07 8.11
CA ALA A 196 19.61 -7.15 9.07
C ALA A 196 19.08 -7.91 10.30
N SER A 197 18.40 -9.04 10.09
CA SER A 197 17.86 -9.86 11.19
C SER A 197 18.95 -10.50 12.07
N LEU A 198 20.10 -10.85 11.47
CA LEU A 198 21.25 -11.44 12.17
C LEU A 198 22.10 -10.38 12.90
N THR A 199 21.94 -9.11 12.54
CA THR A 199 22.70 -7.98 13.09
C THR A 199 21.93 -7.21 14.17
N GLY A 200 20.90 -7.82 14.75
CA GLY A 200 20.22 -7.28 15.93
C GLY A 200 18.95 -6.47 15.63
N HIS A 201 18.39 -6.60 14.43
CA HIS A 201 17.14 -5.93 14.05
C HIS A 201 15.97 -6.93 13.98
N LEU A 202 14.77 -6.48 14.33
CA LEU A 202 13.55 -7.20 13.99
C LEU A 202 13.14 -6.82 12.56
N VAL A 203 13.03 -7.81 11.67
CA VAL A 203 12.70 -7.65 10.24
C VAL A 203 11.37 -8.30 9.91
#